data_AF-A0AAE3XES8-F1
#
_entry.id   AF-A0AAE3XES8-F1
#
_cell.length_a   1.000
_cell.length_b   1.000
_cell.length_c   1.000
_cell.angle_alpha   90.00
_cell.angle_beta   90.00
_cell.angle_gamma   90.00
#
_symmetry.space_group_name_H-M   'P 1'
#
loop_
_entity.id
_entity.type
_entity.pdbx_description
1 polymer ?
#
loop_
_entity_poly.entity_id
_entity_poly.type
_entity_poly.pdbx_seq_one_letter_code
_entity_poly.pdbx_strand_id
1 'polypeptide(L)'
;MKYGRRELIQSHLDARRYINAAEPLRLDATSFTRALQRAFSVDFGELSNIPLSSDAWAPAYLFNLTREAFLAQDSGLLESGLLVKKLEGQGPSGHSLLESFGELGRKRAAVTAQALSLLLDITTTLWPDSPTQVTSDDLLRYGFDDRNRPDPMEYW
;
A
#
# COMPACT_ATOMS: atom_id res chain seq x y z
N MET A 1 3.73 -19.70 2.12
CA MET A 1 2.76 -18.61 2.29
C MET A 1 1.80 -18.58 1.09
N LYS A 2 0.61 -18.00 1.24
CA LYS A 2 -0.34 -17.74 0.14
C LYS A 2 -0.60 -16.25 0.06
N TYR A 3 -0.69 -15.72 -1.16
CA TYR A 3 -0.90 -14.31 -1.44
C TYR A 3 -2.12 -14.15 -2.33
N GLY A 4 -2.96 -13.17 -2.05
CA GLY A 4 -4.05 -12.73 -2.91
C GLY A 4 -3.76 -11.38 -3.55
N ARG A 5 -4.77 -10.86 -4.26
CA ARG A 5 -4.69 -9.52 -4.89
C ARG A 5 -4.51 -8.39 -3.87
N ARG A 6 -4.95 -8.60 -2.63
CA ARG A 6 -4.73 -7.65 -1.54
C ARG A 6 -3.25 -7.48 -1.24
N GLU A 7 -2.52 -8.59 -1.12
CA GLU A 7 -1.08 -8.59 -0.87
C GLU A 7 -0.31 -8.02 -2.07
N LEU A 8 -0.76 -8.26 -3.31
CA LEU A 8 -0.21 -7.61 -4.50
C LEU A 8 -0.32 -6.08 -4.43
N ILE A 9 -1.51 -5.56 -4.11
CA ILE A 9 -1.74 -4.11 -4.02
C ILE A 9 -0.96 -3.51 -2.84
N GLN A 10 -0.97 -4.16 -1.68
CA GLN A 10 -0.20 -3.72 -0.52
C GLN A 10 1.29 -3.68 -0.81
N SER A 11 1.84 -4.71 -1.46
CA SER A 11 3.24 -4.73 -1.88
C SER A 11 3.57 -3.56 -2.81
N HIS A 12 2.70 -3.25 -3.77
CA HIS A 12 2.89 -2.10 -4.66
C HIS A 12 2.90 -0.76 -3.91
N LEU A 13 2.01 -0.60 -2.93
CA LEU A 13 1.97 0.59 -2.07
C LEU A 13 3.22 0.67 -1.19
N ASP A 14 3.68 -0.45 -0.62
CA ASP A 14 4.86 -0.53 0.23
C ASP A 14 6.15 -0.24 -0.55
N ALA A 15 6.30 -0.74 -1.79
CA ALA A 15 7.44 -0.41 -2.64
C ALA A 15 7.57 1.09 -2.91
N ARG A 16 6.45 1.83 -2.93
CA ARG A 16 6.45 3.30 -3.04
C ARG A 16 6.83 3.96 -1.72
N ARG A 17 6.38 3.42 -0.58
CA ARG A 17 6.77 3.90 0.76
C ARG A 17 8.27 3.74 0.99
N TYR A 18 8.84 2.58 0.63
CA TYR A 18 10.25 2.27 0.82
C TYR A 18 11.17 2.83 -0.29
N ILE A 19 10.69 3.70 -1.18
CA ILE A 19 11.50 4.21 -2.29
C ILE A 19 12.76 4.95 -1.82
N ASN A 20 12.71 5.59 -0.66
CA ASN A 20 13.81 6.32 -0.04
C ASN A 20 14.39 5.59 1.19
N ALA A 21 14.01 4.35 1.44
CA ALA A 21 14.52 3.56 2.56
C ALA A 21 15.94 3.05 2.29
N ALA A 22 16.56 2.45 3.32
CA ALA A 22 17.83 1.75 3.18
C ALA A 22 17.77 0.73 2.03
N GLU A 23 18.90 0.59 1.31
CA GLU A 23 18.97 -0.22 0.09
C GLU A 23 18.40 -1.64 0.24
N PRO A 24 18.67 -2.40 1.32
CA PRO A 24 18.10 -3.73 1.50
C PRO A 24 16.56 -3.74 1.50
N LEU A 25 15.92 -2.80 2.21
CA LEU A 25 14.46 -2.69 2.28
C LEU A 25 13.85 -2.26 0.95
N ARG A 26 14.50 -1.31 0.27
CA ARG A 26 14.06 -0.85 -1.06
C ARG A 26 14.14 -1.98 -2.09
N LEU A 27 15.23 -2.75 -2.09
CA LEU A 27 15.42 -3.89 -2.99
C LEU A 27 14.44 -5.03 -2.67
N ASP A 28 14.21 -5.34 -1.39
CA ASP A 28 13.21 -6.32 -0.98
C ASP A 28 11.81 -5.93 -1.48
N ALA A 29 11.35 -4.74 -1.12
CA ALA A 29 10.00 -4.28 -1.44
C ALA A 29 9.75 -4.23 -2.96
N THR A 30 10.73 -3.75 -3.74
CA THR A 30 10.61 -3.70 -5.20
C THR A 30 10.68 -5.09 -5.86
N SER A 31 11.55 -5.98 -5.37
CA SER A 31 11.68 -7.35 -5.91
C SER A 31 10.47 -8.21 -5.57
N PHE A 32 9.97 -8.10 -4.34
CA PHE A 32 8.74 -8.77 -3.90
C PHE A 32 7.54 -8.34 -4.75
N THR A 33 7.37 -7.03 -4.94
CA THR A 33 6.31 -6.47 -5.79
C THR A 33 6.40 -6.99 -7.21
N ARG A 34 7.60 -7.03 -7.79
CA ARG A 34 7.81 -7.54 -9.15
C ARG A 34 7.49 -9.03 -9.26
N ALA A 35 7.88 -9.83 -8.27
CA ALA A 35 7.57 -11.26 -8.25
C ALA A 35 6.05 -11.51 -8.16
N LEU A 36 5.35 -10.76 -7.31
CA LEU A 36 3.89 -10.80 -7.22
C LEU A 36 3.24 -10.38 -8.54
N GLN A 37 3.65 -9.25 -9.13
CA GLN A 37 3.15 -8.79 -10.43
C GLN A 37 3.29 -9.86 -11.51
N ARG A 38 4.44 -10.55 -11.57
CA ARG A 38 4.65 -11.66 -12.51
C ARG A 38 3.77 -12.86 -12.22
N ALA A 39 3.65 -13.26 -10.95
CA ALA A 39 2.84 -14.41 -10.54
C ALA A 39 1.33 -14.18 -10.80
N PHE A 40 0.88 -12.93 -10.67
CA PHE A 40 -0.50 -12.54 -10.98
C PHE A 40 -0.70 -12.17 -12.45
N SER A 41 0.34 -12.11 -13.28
CA SER A 41 0.27 -11.58 -14.66
C SER A 41 -0.31 -10.16 -14.74
N VAL A 42 0.10 -9.29 -13.81
CA VAL A 42 -0.35 -7.88 -13.70
C VAL A 42 0.83 -6.93 -13.90
N ASP A 43 0.64 -5.87 -14.68
CA ASP A 43 1.63 -4.80 -14.83
C ASP A 43 1.11 -3.43 -14.40
N PHE A 44 1.45 -3.02 -13.18
CA PHE A 44 1.16 -1.67 -12.68
C PHE A 44 2.02 -0.58 -13.34
N GLY A 45 3.14 -0.93 -13.97
CA GLY A 45 4.02 0.04 -14.65
C GLY A 45 3.40 0.61 -15.91
N GLU A 46 2.53 -0.14 -16.59
CA GLU A 46 1.86 0.30 -17.81
C GLU A 46 0.70 1.25 -17.54
N LEU A 47 0.16 1.28 -16.31
CA LEU A 47 -1.03 2.07 -15.96
C LEU A 47 -0.88 3.58 -16.22
N SER A 48 0.35 4.11 -16.15
CA SER A 48 0.62 5.52 -16.44
C SER A 48 0.68 5.84 -17.94
N ASN A 49 0.78 4.82 -18.80
CA ASN A 49 1.01 4.96 -20.23
C ASN A 49 -0.17 4.48 -21.09
N ILE A 50 -1.30 4.12 -20.46
CA ILE A 50 -2.49 3.68 -21.19
C ILE A 50 -3.06 4.86 -22.01
N PRO A 51 -3.28 4.71 -23.33
CA PRO A 51 -3.85 5.76 -24.17
C PRO A 51 -5.29 6.10 -23.78
N LEU A 52 -5.71 7.36 -23.92
CA LEU A 52 -7.09 7.79 -23.65
C LEU A 52 -8.16 7.04 -24.47
N SER A 53 -7.78 6.51 -25.63
CA SER A 53 -8.67 5.72 -26.49
C SER A 53 -8.87 4.28 -26.02
N SER A 54 -8.13 3.82 -25.01
CA SER A 54 -8.27 2.47 -24.46
C SER A 54 -9.40 2.43 -23.43
N ASP A 55 -10.19 1.35 -23.47
CA ASP A 55 -11.20 1.07 -22.43
C ASP A 55 -10.58 0.91 -21.03
N ALA A 56 -9.28 0.60 -20.95
CA ALA A 56 -8.53 0.49 -19.70
C ALA A 56 -8.12 1.86 -19.12
N TRP A 57 -8.26 2.96 -19.86
CA TRP A 57 -7.78 4.27 -19.44
C TRP A 57 -8.46 4.77 -18.16
N ALA A 58 -9.79 4.73 -18.13
CA ALA A 58 -10.54 5.24 -16.98
C ALA A 58 -10.25 4.46 -15.68
N PRO A 59 -10.27 3.11 -15.68
CA PRO A 59 -9.82 2.34 -14.51
C PRO A 59 -8.37 2.61 -14.12
N ALA A 60 -7.45 2.74 -15.09
CA ALA A 60 -6.04 3.03 -14.81
C ALA A 60 -5.82 4.42 -14.19
N TYR A 61 -6.56 5.41 -14.67
CA TYR A 61 -6.56 6.75 -14.11
C TYR A 61 -7.09 6.75 -12.67
N LEU A 62 -8.21 6.05 -12.43
CA LEU A 62 -8.76 5.86 -11.09
C LEU A 62 -7.79 5.12 -10.16
N PHE A 63 -7.05 4.13 -10.67
CA PHE A 63 -6.03 3.42 -9.89
C PHE A 63 -4.98 4.41 -9.37
N ASN A 64 -4.45 5.25 -10.26
CA ASN A 64 -3.42 6.22 -9.90
C ASN A 64 -3.94 7.24 -8.88
N LEU A 65 -5.14 7.80 -9.07
CA LEU A 65 -5.74 8.73 -8.10
C LEU A 65 -5.96 8.08 -6.73
N THR A 66 -6.46 6.85 -6.72
CA THR A 66 -6.76 6.12 -5.49
C THR A 66 -5.47 5.75 -4.74
N ARG A 67 -4.41 5.38 -5.47
CA ARG A 67 -3.07 5.13 -4.92
C ARG A 67 -2.52 6.38 -4.23
N GLU A 68 -2.57 7.54 -4.86
CA GLU A 68 -2.07 8.78 -4.27
C GLU A 68 -2.88 9.17 -3.01
N ALA A 69 -4.21 9.03 -3.06
CA ALA A 69 -5.07 9.28 -1.89
C ALA A 69 -4.73 8.35 -0.71
N PHE A 70 -4.43 7.08 -0.99
CA PHE A 70 -4.00 6.10 0.01
C PHE A 70 -2.64 6.50 0.62
N LEU A 71 -1.66 6.86 -0.21
CA LEU A 71 -0.31 7.22 0.25
C LEU A 71 -0.29 8.54 1.03
N ALA A 72 -1.13 9.52 0.66
CA ALA A 72 -1.34 10.76 1.44
C ALA A 72 -1.88 10.49 2.85
N GLN A 73 -2.50 9.32 3.03
CA GLN A 73 -2.61 8.56 4.27
C GLN A 73 -1.49 8.85 5.26
N ASP A 74 -0.26 8.52 4.88
CA ASP A 74 0.65 7.91 5.84
C ASP A 74 1.61 8.83 6.60
N SER A 75 1.43 10.15 6.50
CA SER A 75 2.27 11.10 7.22
C SER A 75 2.02 11.09 8.74
N GLY A 76 3.11 11.17 9.54
CA GLY A 76 3.09 11.74 10.90
C GLY A 76 2.86 10.82 12.11
N LEU A 77 3.11 9.50 12.01
CA LEU A 77 2.85 8.55 13.10
C LEU A 77 3.75 8.75 14.34
N LEU A 78 5.02 9.12 14.17
CA LEU A 78 5.98 9.30 15.27
C LEU A 78 5.69 10.56 16.11
N GLU A 79 5.27 11.64 15.46
CA GLU A 79 4.90 12.91 16.10
C GLU A 79 3.61 12.78 16.92
N SER A 80 2.75 11.82 16.55
CA SER A 80 1.43 11.62 17.17
C SER A 80 1.51 11.11 18.61
N GLY A 81 2.49 10.25 18.96
CA GLY A 81 2.61 9.71 20.32
C GLY A 81 3.05 10.74 21.36
N LEU A 82 4.00 11.62 21.00
CA LEU A 82 4.44 12.73 21.84
C LEU A 82 3.35 13.81 21.97
N LEU A 83 2.59 14.05 20.89
CA LEU A 83 1.44 14.94 20.89
C LEU A 83 0.37 14.47 21.90
N VAL A 84 0.05 13.18 21.90
CA VAL A 84 -0.95 12.62 22.81
C VAL A 84 -0.58 12.87 24.28
N LYS A 85 0.65 12.48 24.68
CA LYS A 85 1.13 12.69 26.05
C LYS A 85 1.11 14.16 26.48
N LYS A 86 1.44 15.08 25.58
CA LYS A 86 1.40 16.52 25.87
C LYS A 86 -0.02 17.05 26.07
N LEU A 87 -0.98 16.56 25.29
CA LEU A 87 -2.38 17.01 25.38
C LEU A 87 -3.09 16.41 26.62
N GLU A 88 -2.77 15.18 27.00
CA GLU A 88 -3.28 14.59 28.26
C GLU A 88 -2.93 15.45 29.48
N GLY A 89 -1.72 16.01 29.51
CA GLY A 89 -1.25 16.90 30.57
C GLY A 89 -1.90 18.29 30.62
N GLN A 90 -2.71 18.67 29.64
CA GLN A 90 -3.38 19.99 29.57
C GLN A 90 -4.80 19.99 30.16
N GLY A 91 -5.28 18.86 30.69
CA GLY A 91 -6.61 18.77 31.28
C GLY A 91 -7.73 18.87 30.23
N PRO A 92 -8.88 19.52 30.53
CA PRO A 92 -10.08 19.44 29.68
C PRO A 92 -9.91 19.96 28.24
N SER A 93 -9.12 21.03 28.02
CA SER A 93 -8.87 21.57 26.68
C SER A 93 -8.05 20.60 25.83
N GLY A 94 -7.08 19.92 26.44
CA GLY A 94 -6.30 18.88 25.78
C GLY A 94 -7.14 17.65 25.42
N HIS A 95 -8.08 17.25 26.27
CA HIS A 95 -9.02 16.15 25.98
C HIS A 95 -9.89 16.45 24.76
N SER A 96 -10.44 17.66 24.63
CA SER A 96 -11.25 18.03 23.45
C SER A 96 -10.45 17.98 22.14
N LEU A 97 -9.17 18.37 22.19
CA LEU A 97 -8.27 18.26 21.03
C LEU A 97 -7.94 16.80 20.70
N LEU A 98 -7.73 15.95 21.71
CA LEU A 98 -7.51 14.51 21.52
C LEU A 98 -8.72 13.81 20.90
N GLU A 99 -9.93 14.16 21.32
CA GLU A 99 -11.16 13.63 20.72
C GLU A 99 -11.24 14.00 19.23
N SER A 100 -11.03 15.28 18.91
CA SER A 100 -11.02 15.78 17.53
C SER A 100 -9.94 15.11 16.68
N PHE A 101 -8.73 14.94 17.24
CA PHE A 101 -7.64 14.24 16.59
C PHE A 101 -7.96 12.75 16.37
N GLY A 102 -8.59 12.10 17.35
CA GLY A 102 -9.07 10.72 17.22
C GLY A 102 -10.15 10.56 16.14
N GLU A 103 -11.05 11.54 15.99
CA GLU A 103 -12.02 11.57 14.90
C GLU A 103 -11.37 11.68 13.52
N LEU A 104 -10.36 12.54 13.38
CA LEU A 104 -9.56 12.62 12.16
C LEU A 104 -8.87 11.29 11.86
N GLY A 105 -8.29 10.64 12.88
CA GLY A 105 -7.71 9.30 12.76
C GLY A 105 -8.70 8.25 12.25
N ARG A 106 -9.95 8.25 12.76
CA ARG A 106 -11.01 7.35 12.29
C ARG A 106 -11.40 7.62 10.84
N LYS A 107 -11.55 8.89 10.44
CA LYS A 107 -11.85 9.27 9.05
C LYS A 107 -10.72 8.85 8.10
N ARG A 108 -9.47 9.08 8.50
CA ARG A 108 -8.28 8.61 7.78
C ARG A 108 -8.32 7.10 7.57
N ALA A 109 -8.55 6.32 8.62
CA ALA A 109 -8.64 4.86 8.52
C ALA A 109 -9.76 4.41 7.57
N ALA A 110 -10.93 5.06 7.61
CA ALA A 110 -12.03 4.79 6.70
C ALA A 110 -11.67 5.08 5.23
N VAL A 111 -11.01 6.22 4.95
CA VAL A 111 -10.51 6.56 3.61
C VAL A 111 -9.48 5.54 3.13
N THR A 112 -8.53 5.14 3.97
CA THR A 112 -7.53 4.11 3.65
C THR A 112 -8.19 2.78 3.30
N ALA A 113 -9.20 2.35 4.06
CA ALA A 113 -9.93 1.12 3.80
C ALA A 113 -10.72 1.17 2.47
N GLN A 114 -11.41 2.29 2.21
CA GLN A 114 -12.15 2.51 0.97
C GLN A 114 -11.22 2.56 -0.25
N ALA A 115 -10.09 3.27 -0.15
CA ALA A 115 -9.10 3.33 -1.20
C ALA A 115 -8.53 1.94 -1.53
N LEU A 116 -8.23 1.12 -0.52
CA LEU A 116 -7.78 -0.26 -0.75
C LEU A 116 -8.84 -1.12 -1.43
N SER A 117 -10.11 -0.99 -1.03
CA SER A 117 -11.22 -1.69 -1.68
C SER A 117 -11.35 -1.30 -3.15
N LEU A 118 -11.28 0.00 -3.44
CA LEU A 118 -11.38 0.50 -4.81
C LEU A 118 -10.20 0.03 -5.68
N LEU A 119 -8.97 0.01 -5.13
CA LEU A 119 -7.81 -0.56 -5.83
C LEU A 119 -8.02 -2.04 -6.17
N LEU A 120 -8.64 -2.82 -5.27
CA LEU A 120 -8.97 -4.23 -5.50
C LEU A 120 -9.98 -4.42 -6.63
N ASP A 121 -11.03 -3.61 -6.64
CA ASP A 121 -12.08 -3.64 -7.65
C ASP A 121 -11.52 -3.25 -9.02
N ILE A 122 -10.70 -2.20 -9.09
CA ILE A 122 -10.02 -1.76 -10.31
C ILE A 122 -9.08 -2.84 -10.83
N THR A 123 -8.26 -3.43 -9.96
CA THR A 123 -7.32 -4.50 -10.35
C THR A 123 -8.07 -5.72 -10.89
N THR A 124 -9.19 -6.10 -10.27
CA THR A 124 -10.03 -7.21 -10.75
C THR A 124 -10.71 -6.88 -12.08
N THR A 125 -11.05 -5.61 -12.31
CA THR A 125 -11.65 -5.13 -13.57
C THR A 125 -10.64 -5.13 -14.72
N LEU A 126 -9.42 -4.65 -14.47
CA LEU A 126 -8.36 -4.54 -15.47
C LEU A 126 -7.74 -5.89 -15.82
N TRP A 127 -7.65 -6.80 -14.85
CA TRP A 127 -7.08 -8.12 -15.04
C TRP A 127 -8.01 -9.22 -14.50
N PRO A 128 -9.15 -9.48 -15.17
CA PRO A 128 -10.13 -10.47 -14.70
C PRO A 128 -9.56 -11.89 -14.68
N ASP A 129 -8.67 -12.21 -15.61
CA ASP A 129 -8.07 -13.54 -15.79
C ASP A 129 -6.85 -13.79 -14.90
N SER A 130 -6.39 -12.79 -14.13
CA SER A 130 -5.30 -12.97 -13.18
C SER A 130 -5.68 -14.01 -12.11
N PRO A 131 -4.73 -14.84 -11.66
CA PRO A 131 -4.95 -15.75 -10.54
C PRO A 131 -5.59 -15.05 -9.33
N THR A 132 -6.44 -15.77 -8.60
CA THR A 132 -7.02 -15.26 -7.34
C THR A 132 -6.05 -15.41 -6.17
N GLN A 133 -5.14 -16.39 -6.26
CA GLN A 133 -4.11 -16.67 -5.28
C GLN A 133 -2.83 -17.16 -5.97
N VAL A 134 -1.68 -16.85 -5.37
CA VAL A 134 -0.35 -17.39 -5.72
C VAL A 134 0.37 -17.82 -4.44
N THR A 135 1.41 -18.64 -4.57
CA THR A 135 2.14 -19.25 -3.45
C THR A 135 3.59 -18.78 -3.39
N SER A 136 4.27 -19.05 -2.27
CA SER A 136 5.73 -18.85 -2.15
C SER A 136 6.50 -19.59 -3.24
N ASP A 137 6.06 -20.78 -3.66
CA ASP A 137 6.71 -21.52 -4.75
C ASP A 137 6.57 -20.78 -6.08
N ASP A 138 5.44 -20.10 -6.32
CA ASP A 138 5.27 -19.25 -7.50
C ASP A 138 6.21 -18.05 -7.45
N LEU A 139 6.37 -17.39 -6.30
CA LEU A 139 7.34 -16.30 -6.15
C LEU A 139 8.78 -16.76 -6.37
N LEU A 140 9.12 -17.96 -5.86
CA LEU A 140 10.45 -18.54 -6.04
C LEU A 140 10.73 -18.84 -7.53
N ARG A 141 9.73 -19.30 -8.29
CA ARG A 141 9.83 -19.45 -9.75
C ARG A 141 10.11 -18.12 -10.47
N TYR A 142 9.67 -17.00 -9.89
CA TYR A 142 9.96 -15.65 -10.39
C TYR A 142 11.18 -14.99 -9.74
N GLY A 143 11.98 -15.77 -8.99
CA GLY A 143 13.28 -15.35 -8.46
C GLY A 143 13.23 -14.63 -7.11
N PHE A 144 12.16 -14.79 -6.34
CA PHE A 144 12.02 -14.17 -5.02
C PHE A 144 11.76 -15.21 -3.92
N ASP A 145 12.62 -15.24 -2.91
CA ASP A 145 12.47 -16.10 -1.71
C ASP A 145 11.90 -15.26 -0.56
N ASP A 146 10.61 -15.45 -0.29
CA ASP A 146 9.83 -14.72 0.72
C ASP A 146 10.14 -15.13 2.16
N ARG A 147 10.95 -16.17 2.37
CA ARG A 147 11.31 -16.68 3.71
C ARG A 147 12.42 -15.89 4.39
N ASN A 148 13.21 -15.15 3.60
CA ASN A 148 14.42 -14.45 4.07
C ASN A 148 14.29 -12.93 3.91
N ARG A 149 13.07 -12.40 4.05
CA ARG A 149 12.82 -10.97 3.92
C ARG A 149 13.43 -10.22 5.12
N PRO A 150 14.06 -9.05 4.91
CA PRO A 150 14.60 -8.23 5.99
C PRO A 150 13.48 -7.73 6.90
N ASP A 151 13.76 -7.62 8.20
CA ASP A 151 12.85 -6.98 9.15
C ASP A 151 12.99 -5.46 9.03
N PRO A 152 11.93 -4.71 8.67
CA PRO A 152 11.98 -3.26 8.61
C PRO A 152 12.44 -2.60 9.92
N MET A 153 12.19 -3.24 11.07
CA MET A 153 12.59 -2.72 12.39
C MET A 153 14.11 -2.67 12.60
N GLU A 154 14.89 -3.42 11.82
CA GLU A 154 16.35 -3.40 11.91
C GLU A 154 16.97 -2.14 11.26
N TYR A 155 16.17 -1.31 10.59
CA TYR A 155 16.62 -0.15 9.80
C TYR A 155 16.00 1.18 10.27
N TRP A 156 15.35 1.21 11.43
CA TRP A 156 14.76 2.38 12.07
C TRP A 156 15.44 2.66 13.42
#